data_AF-K9BBH3-F1
#
_entry.id   AF-K9BBH3-F1
#
_cell.length_a   1.000
_cell.length_b   1.000
_cell.length_c   1.000
_cell.angle_alpha   90.00
_cell.angle_beta   90.00
_cell.angle_gamma   90.00
#
_symmetry.space_group_name_H-M   'P 1'
#
loop_
_entity.id
_entity.type
_entity.pdbx_description
1 polymer ?
#
loop_
_entity_poly.entity_id
_entity_poly.type
_entity_poly.pdbx_seq_one_letter_code
_entity_poly.pdbx_strand_id
1 'polypeptide(L)'
;MHLVEKQLPSEKELIQQIKEAERELLMLDKNDRVLAQLSLTIQLYYLNGGNDEGKQKALNIIDKFKNTYPLKSHFPYNASGFTELTEKSYQSALKKAKKPNVMEWYLCSAESNEFAAEYALGIFTARDNYGLSHLQLNFPISMVYEEDGRKEFNTWIEELLTQFEVFHGYAGLSIQLPYDRHPYQFYEYGVTRQYWGITPDGASFLKRDWYEGIRSINWYTFIGKNLKDKFINQPFYETTLMNAPDLELTEINSCMVIKTGELPRLGNKNKSLPLSYVVVNQLCKAVRTDMPSDAMHTAYRGPRYSLSQVYYWIRRWDNANFSKGIFDFDGIKEDLLQILGEYGNEDRIVPYSGVWTPFDFVGIEQHLTQGQEFPEEAEYDWDNGELDSKPAVWKLISRDDGGVVVLPNPF
;
A
#
# COMPACT_ATOMS: atom_id res chain seq x y z
N MET A 1 -10.78 15.56 13.60
CA MET A 1 -11.83 15.61 12.55
C MET A 1 -11.26 16.20 11.27
N HIS A 2 -11.37 15.50 10.14
CA HIS A 2 -10.94 16.01 8.84
C HIS A 2 -12.15 16.48 8.02
N LEU A 3 -12.08 17.72 7.55
CA LEU A 3 -13.07 18.25 6.59
C LEU A 3 -12.91 17.53 5.25
N VAL A 4 -13.99 17.45 4.47
CA VAL A 4 -13.98 16.91 3.10
C VAL A 4 -14.27 18.05 2.12
N GLU A 5 -13.60 18.05 0.97
CA GLU A 5 -13.78 19.10 -0.02
C GLU A 5 -15.20 19.09 -0.61
N LYS A 6 -15.78 20.29 -0.78
CA LYS A 6 -17.10 20.48 -1.40
C LYS A 6 -17.02 20.75 -2.91
N GLN A 7 -15.83 21.04 -3.41
CA GLN A 7 -15.57 21.39 -4.81
C GLN A 7 -14.28 20.74 -5.26
N LEU A 8 -14.29 20.21 -6.48
CA LEU A 8 -13.11 19.65 -7.11
C LEU A 8 -12.17 20.79 -7.53
N PRO A 9 -10.86 20.71 -7.20
CA PRO A 9 -9.88 21.63 -7.74
C PRO A 9 -9.75 21.48 -9.26
N SER A 10 -9.35 22.54 -9.94
CA SER A 10 -9.04 22.50 -11.35
C SER A 10 -7.78 21.67 -11.64
N GLU A 11 -7.68 21.11 -12.85
CA GLU A 11 -6.49 20.37 -13.29
C GLU A 11 -5.20 21.16 -13.08
N LYS A 12 -5.23 22.47 -13.39
CA LYS A 12 -4.08 23.37 -13.21
C LYS A 12 -3.64 23.49 -11.75
N GLU A 13 -4.58 23.58 -10.81
CA GLU A 13 -4.27 23.63 -9.38
C GLU A 13 -3.67 22.30 -8.89
N LEU A 14 -4.19 21.17 -9.39
CA LEU A 14 -3.67 19.85 -9.05
C LEU A 14 -2.25 19.63 -9.58
N ILE A 15 -1.98 19.96 -10.84
CA ILE A 15 -0.63 19.89 -11.41
C ILE A 15 0.34 20.76 -10.60
N GLN A 16 -0.07 21.98 -10.23
CA GLN A 16 0.76 22.87 -9.43
C GLN A 16 1.07 22.26 -8.05
N GLN A 17 0.09 21.68 -7.38
CA GLN A 17 0.30 21.00 -6.09
C GLN A 17 1.25 19.81 -6.22
N ILE A 18 1.13 19.00 -7.27
CA ILE A 18 2.03 17.86 -7.50
C ILE A 18 3.45 18.33 -7.78
N LYS A 19 3.65 19.40 -8.58
CA LYS A 19 4.97 19.99 -8.83
C LYS A 19 5.62 20.58 -7.58
N GLU A 20 4.82 21.16 -6.68
CA GLU A 20 5.30 21.63 -5.38
C GLU A 20 5.74 20.46 -4.50
N ALA A 21 4.91 19.41 -4.41
CA ALA A 21 5.21 18.21 -3.65
C ALA A 21 6.42 17.45 -4.23
N GLU A 22 6.59 17.37 -5.55
CA GLU A 22 7.77 16.77 -6.18
C GLU A 22 9.06 17.42 -5.67
N ARG A 23 9.08 18.75 -5.54
CA ARG A 23 10.24 19.50 -5.03
C ARG A 23 10.41 19.35 -3.52
N GLU A 24 9.31 19.43 -2.76
CA GLU A 24 9.32 19.30 -1.29
C GLU A 24 9.77 17.91 -0.85
N LEU A 25 9.34 16.88 -1.57
CA LEU A 25 9.52 15.49 -1.20
C LEU A 25 10.78 14.86 -1.82
N LEU A 26 11.59 15.63 -2.56
CA LEU A 26 12.87 15.17 -3.09
C LEU A 26 13.92 15.09 -1.99
N MET A 27 14.45 13.89 -1.76
CA MET A 27 15.58 13.66 -0.86
C MET A 27 16.85 13.44 -1.67
N LEU A 28 17.88 14.25 -1.41
CA LEU A 28 19.19 14.17 -2.05
C LEU A 28 20.27 13.79 -1.03
N ASP A 29 21.32 13.13 -1.50
CA ASP A 29 22.55 12.97 -0.75
C ASP A 29 23.44 14.22 -0.87
N LYS A 30 24.61 14.20 -0.22
CA LYS A 30 25.57 15.32 -0.23
C LYS A 30 26.17 15.67 -1.61
N ASN A 31 25.97 14.81 -2.61
CA ASN A 31 26.47 14.95 -3.97
C ASN A 31 25.31 15.12 -4.97
N ASP A 32 24.14 15.57 -4.50
CA ASP A 32 22.92 15.78 -5.29
C ASP A 32 22.38 14.51 -5.99
N ARG A 33 22.67 13.32 -5.44
CA ARG A 33 22.11 12.06 -5.93
C ARG A 33 20.79 11.76 -5.24
N VAL A 34 19.80 11.30 -6.00
CA VAL A 34 18.44 11.08 -5.50
C VAL A 34 18.38 9.85 -4.60
N LEU A 35 17.92 10.06 -3.36
CA LEU A 35 17.71 9.02 -2.35
C LEU A 35 16.23 8.68 -2.18
N ALA A 36 15.33 9.62 -2.42
CA ALA A 36 13.89 9.39 -2.46
C ALA A 36 13.21 10.45 -3.33
N GLN A 37 12.17 10.07 -4.05
CA GLN A 37 11.42 11.00 -4.90
C GLN A 37 9.96 10.61 -5.05
N LEU A 38 9.10 11.59 -5.31
CA LEU A 38 7.71 11.35 -5.69
C LEU A 38 7.65 10.58 -7.01
N SER A 39 6.86 9.52 -7.04
CA SER A 39 6.72 8.66 -8.22
C SER A 39 5.28 8.36 -8.55
N LEU A 40 5.08 7.91 -9.78
CA LEU A 40 3.84 7.29 -10.21
C LEU A 40 4.03 5.77 -10.24
N THR A 41 3.25 5.05 -9.45
CA THR A 41 3.46 3.61 -9.17
C THR A 41 2.22 2.81 -9.56
N ILE A 42 2.42 1.63 -10.15
CA ILE A 42 1.39 0.58 -10.31
C ILE A 42 1.82 -0.59 -9.42
N GLN A 43 0.99 -0.97 -8.46
CA GLN A 43 1.21 -2.10 -7.56
C GLN A 43 0.09 -3.13 -7.75
N LEU A 44 0.45 -4.37 -8.11
CA LEU A 44 -0.48 -5.47 -8.31
C LEU A 44 -0.15 -6.67 -7.42
N TYR A 45 -1.21 -7.33 -6.96
CA TYR A 45 -1.19 -8.66 -6.38
C TYR A 45 -2.07 -9.56 -7.23
N TYR A 46 -1.50 -10.63 -7.78
CA TYR A 46 -2.15 -11.43 -8.82
C TYR A 46 -2.00 -12.93 -8.60
N LEU A 47 -2.98 -13.67 -9.08
CA LEU A 47 -3.06 -15.12 -9.01
C LEU A 47 -2.20 -15.76 -10.10
N ASN A 48 -1.87 -17.03 -9.92
CA ASN A 48 -1.33 -17.89 -10.98
C ASN A 48 0.00 -17.43 -11.62
N GLY A 49 0.75 -16.53 -10.98
CA GLY A 49 2.04 -16.08 -11.51
C GLY A 49 3.14 -17.15 -11.51
N GLY A 50 3.02 -18.17 -10.63
CA GLY A 50 3.99 -19.26 -10.50
C GLY A 50 4.01 -20.27 -11.62
N ASN A 51 2.90 -20.42 -12.33
CA ASN A 51 2.72 -21.46 -13.34
C ASN A 51 3.44 -21.05 -14.63
N ASP A 52 3.57 -21.96 -15.58
CA ASP A 52 4.33 -21.71 -16.81
C ASP A 52 3.78 -20.52 -17.62
N GLU A 53 2.45 -20.36 -17.69
CA GLU A 53 1.81 -19.25 -18.41
C GLU A 53 2.02 -17.90 -17.69
N GLY A 54 1.73 -17.84 -16.39
CA GLY A 54 1.88 -16.65 -15.56
C GLY A 54 3.32 -16.17 -15.49
N LYS A 55 4.28 -17.11 -15.42
CA LYS A 55 5.70 -16.80 -15.51
C LYS A 55 6.08 -16.26 -16.88
N GLN A 56 5.55 -16.83 -17.97
CA GLN A 56 5.82 -16.33 -19.30
C GLN A 56 5.26 -14.90 -19.48
N LYS A 57 4.07 -14.61 -18.95
CA LYS A 57 3.52 -13.23 -18.90
C LYS A 57 4.44 -12.28 -18.12
N ALA A 58 4.90 -12.70 -16.95
CA ALA A 58 5.85 -11.95 -16.13
C ALA A 58 7.16 -11.64 -16.89
N LEU A 59 7.71 -12.62 -17.61
CA LEU A 59 8.90 -12.44 -18.46
C LEU A 59 8.64 -11.48 -19.64
N ASN A 60 7.45 -11.51 -20.25
CA ASN A 60 7.09 -10.60 -21.32
C ASN A 60 7.01 -9.15 -20.84
N ILE A 61 6.50 -8.92 -19.63
CA ILE A 61 6.48 -7.59 -19.01
C ILE A 61 7.90 -7.09 -18.70
N ILE A 62 8.77 -7.95 -18.15
CA ILE A 62 10.19 -7.62 -17.93
C ILE A 62 10.85 -7.18 -19.25
N ASP A 63 10.67 -7.97 -20.31
CA ASP A 63 11.28 -7.69 -21.61
C ASP A 63 10.76 -6.39 -22.23
N LYS A 64 9.43 -6.18 -22.18
CA LYS A 64 8.82 -4.94 -22.64
C LYS A 64 9.36 -3.74 -21.87
N PHE A 65 9.38 -3.79 -20.54
CA PHE A 65 9.82 -2.67 -19.70
C PHE A 65 11.30 -2.33 -19.95
N LYS A 66 12.17 -3.35 -20.05
CA LYS A 66 13.58 -3.21 -20.45
C LYS A 66 13.74 -2.50 -21.78
N ASN A 67 12.94 -2.88 -22.78
CA ASN A 67 13.09 -2.35 -24.13
C ASN A 67 12.41 -0.98 -24.32
N THR A 68 11.60 -0.53 -23.35
CA THR A 68 10.89 0.76 -23.39
C THR A 68 11.69 1.86 -22.69
N TYR A 69 12.35 1.56 -21.57
CA TYR A 69 12.97 2.57 -20.70
C TYR A 69 14.49 2.43 -20.60
N PRO A 70 15.22 3.52 -20.29
CA PRO A 70 16.67 3.52 -20.18
C PRO A 70 17.15 2.89 -18.86
N LEU A 71 16.91 1.59 -18.69
CA LEU A 71 17.32 0.84 -17.51
C LEU A 71 18.84 0.61 -17.51
N LYS A 72 19.47 0.75 -16.34
CA LYS A 72 20.93 0.68 -16.18
C LYS A 72 21.39 -0.53 -15.38
N SER A 73 20.54 -1.06 -14.51
CA SER A 73 20.93 -2.09 -13.56
C SER A 73 19.77 -3.00 -13.19
N HIS A 74 20.08 -4.16 -12.61
CA HIS A 74 19.10 -5.12 -12.16
C HIS A 74 19.59 -6.01 -11.01
N PHE A 75 18.64 -6.68 -10.37
CA PHE A 75 18.86 -7.71 -9.37
C PHE A 75 17.93 -8.89 -9.61
N PRO A 76 18.38 -9.93 -10.32
CA PRO A 76 17.61 -11.16 -10.47
C PRO A 76 17.74 -12.03 -9.22
N TYR A 77 16.75 -12.90 -8.99
CA TYR A 77 16.75 -13.88 -7.90
C TYR A 77 18.05 -14.71 -7.85
N ASN A 78 18.57 -14.95 -6.65
CA ASN A 78 19.84 -15.63 -6.40
C ASN A 78 21.07 -14.98 -7.09
N ALA A 79 21.02 -13.68 -7.36
CA ALA A 79 22.22 -12.92 -7.68
C ALA A 79 23.06 -12.68 -6.43
N SER A 80 24.37 -12.61 -6.59
CA SER A 80 25.32 -12.27 -5.51
C SER A 80 25.32 -10.78 -5.19
N GLY A 81 24.68 -9.94 -6.01
CA GLY A 81 24.65 -8.50 -5.87
C GLY A 81 23.93 -7.84 -7.03
N PHE A 82 23.72 -6.54 -6.90
CA PHE A 82 23.18 -5.68 -7.96
C PHE A 82 24.18 -5.62 -9.13
N THR A 83 23.71 -5.77 -10.36
CA THR A 83 24.60 -5.79 -11.53
C THR A 83 24.14 -4.82 -12.61
N GLU A 84 25.09 -4.30 -13.37
CA GLU A 84 24.82 -3.54 -14.59
C GLU A 84 23.95 -4.35 -15.56
N LEU A 85 22.97 -3.69 -16.17
CA LEU A 85 22.06 -4.27 -17.15
C LEU A 85 22.70 -4.21 -18.53
N THR A 86 23.43 -5.27 -18.86
CA THR A 86 23.97 -5.52 -20.20
C THR A 86 23.18 -6.64 -20.86
N GLU A 87 23.26 -6.77 -22.18
CA GLU A 87 22.61 -7.88 -22.88
C GLU A 87 23.10 -9.24 -22.35
N LYS A 88 24.39 -9.34 -21.98
CA LYS A 88 24.97 -10.56 -21.40
C LYS A 88 24.39 -10.88 -20.01
N SER A 89 24.31 -9.89 -19.11
CA SER A 89 23.74 -10.11 -17.77
C SER A 89 22.23 -10.39 -17.84
N TYR A 90 21.52 -9.71 -18.74
CA TYR A 90 20.11 -9.96 -19.02
C TYR A 90 19.83 -11.39 -19.48
N GLN A 91 20.54 -11.88 -20.52
CA GLN A 91 20.34 -13.24 -21.01
C GLN A 91 20.68 -14.31 -19.96
N SER A 92 21.70 -14.04 -19.14
CA SER A 92 22.06 -14.92 -18.01
C SER A 92 20.94 -15.00 -16.97
N ALA A 93 20.37 -13.85 -16.61
CA ALA A 93 19.25 -13.75 -15.67
C ALA A 93 17.98 -14.40 -16.24
N LEU A 94 17.64 -14.14 -17.51
CA LEU A 94 16.50 -14.74 -18.21
C LEU A 94 16.58 -16.27 -18.22
N LYS A 95 17.77 -16.84 -18.47
CA LYS A 95 17.97 -18.29 -18.42
C LYS A 95 17.71 -18.87 -17.02
N LYS A 96 18.05 -18.13 -15.96
CA LYS A 96 17.76 -18.55 -14.56
C LYS A 96 16.27 -18.42 -14.26
N ALA A 97 15.64 -17.33 -14.66
CA ALA A 97 14.23 -17.04 -14.45
C ALA A 97 13.30 -18.09 -15.09
N LYS A 98 13.69 -18.66 -16.23
CA LYS A 98 12.95 -19.74 -16.92
C LYS A 98 12.95 -21.10 -16.19
N LYS A 99 13.73 -21.28 -15.13
CA LYS A 99 13.76 -22.56 -14.39
C LYS A 99 12.45 -22.76 -13.58
N PRO A 100 12.01 -24.01 -13.34
CA PRO A 100 10.85 -24.28 -12.50
C PRO A 100 11.15 -23.83 -11.07
N ASN A 101 10.27 -22.99 -10.49
CA ASN A 101 10.24 -22.39 -9.13
C ASN A 101 9.76 -20.92 -9.17
N VAL A 102 9.78 -20.26 -8.01
CA VAL A 102 9.65 -18.82 -7.81
C VAL A 102 10.65 -18.03 -8.65
N MET A 103 10.22 -16.91 -9.20
CA MET A 103 11.06 -15.88 -9.82
C MET A 103 10.93 -14.60 -9.02
N GLU A 104 12.04 -13.90 -8.85
CA GLU A 104 12.08 -12.51 -8.39
C GLU A 104 13.04 -11.76 -9.30
N TRP A 105 12.67 -10.56 -9.73
CA TRP A 105 13.55 -9.73 -10.52
C TRP A 105 13.22 -8.26 -10.34
N TYR A 106 14.25 -7.48 -10.00
CA TYR A 106 14.19 -6.03 -10.00
C TYR A 106 15.04 -5.45 -11.13
N LEU A 107 14.53 -4.48 -11.88
CA LEU A 107 15.27 -3.72 -12.91
C LEU A 107 15.02 -2.23 -12.69
N CYS A 108 16.02 -1.36 -12.88
CA CYS A 108 15.81 0.08 -12.73
C CYS A 108 16.78 0.95 -13.54
N SER A 109 16.46 2.24 -13.63
CA SER A 109 17.29 3.26 -14.29
C SER A 109 18.42 3.84 -13.43
N ALA A 110 18.51 3.46 -12.14
CA ALA A 110 19.63 3.85 -11.28
C ALA A 110 20.89 3.03 -11.59
N GLU A 111 22.07 3.59 -11.34
CA GLU A 111 23.35 2.91 -11.59
C GLU A 111 23.72 1.88 -10.52
N SER A 112 23.15 2.03 -9.32
CA SER A 112 23.33 1.14 -8.19
C SER A 112 22.04 0.96 -7.39
N ASN A 113 22.08 0.07 -6.41
CA ASN A 113 20.99 -0.14 -5.45
C ASN A 113 20.86 0.98 -4.40
N GLU A 114 21.79 1.92 -4.34
CA GLU A 114 21.88 2.96 -3.30
C GLU A 114 21.05 4.20 -3.61
N PHE A 115 20.61 4.37 -4.86
CA PHE A 115 19.87 5.56 -5.33
C PHE A 115 18.47 5.20 -5.82
N ALA A 116 17.54 6.12 -5.65
CA ALA A 116 16.20 5.99 -6.19
C ALA A 116 16.26 6.14 -7.72
N ALA A 117 15.57 5.24 -8.43
CA ALA A 117 15.48 5.28 -9.88
C ALA A 117 14.26 6.10 -10.34
N GLU A 118 14.29 6.67 -11.55
CA GLU A 118 13.08 7.26 -12.16
C GLU A 118 12.14 6.17 -12.69
N TYR A 119 12.71 5.11 -13.26
CA TYR A 119 12.00 3.94 -13.75
C TYR A 119 12.44 2.71 -12.97
N ALA A 120 11.49 1.94 -12.45
CA ALA A 120 11.78 0.67 -11.80
C ALA A 120 10.67 -0.36 -12.08
N LEU A 121 11.06 -1.61 -12.21
CA LEU A 121 10.18 -2.76 -12.21
C LEU A 121 10.67 -3.75 -11.16
N GLY A 122 9.77 -4.12 -10.24
CA GLY A 122 9.94 -5.27 -9.35
C GLY A 122 8.87 -6.31 -9.68
N ILE A 123 9.27 -7.56 -9.85
CA ILE A 123 8.32 -8.65 -10.11
C ILE A 123 8.69 -9.89 -9.34
N PHE A 124 7.66 -10.56 -8.82
CA PHE A 124 7.78 -11.79 -8.06
C PHE A 124 6.65 -12.75 -8.43
N THR A 125 7.00 -14.00 -8.71
CA THR A 125 6.03 -15.07 -8.96
C THR A 125 6.03 -16.06 -7.79
N ALA A 126 4.94 -16.15 -7.04
CA ALA A 126 4.78 -17.14 -5.97
C ALA A 126 4.84 -18.57 -6.54
N ARG A 127 5.11 -19.58 -5.71
CA ARG A 127 4.92 -20.99 -6.15
C ARG A 127 3.44 -21.23 -6.43
N ASP A 128 3.15 -22.14 -7.35
CA ASP A 128 1.78 -22.59 -7.61
C ASP A 128 1.06 -22.94 -6.32
N ASN A 129 -0.13 -22.37 -6.14
CA ASN A 129 -1.00 -22.56 -4.98
C ASN A 129 -0.38 -22.16 -3.62
N TYR A 130 0.70 -21.37 -3.60
CA TYR A 130 1.39 -20.96 -2.35
C TYR A 130 1.21 -19.47 -2.02
N GLY A 131 0.39 -18.74 -2.78
CA GLY A 131 0.03 -17.34 -2.53
C GLY A 131 -0.11 -16.49 -3.78
N LEU A 132 -0.32 -15.19 -3.60
CA LEU A 132 -0.31 -14.21 -4.68
C LEU A 132 1.12 -13.88 -5.11
N SER A 133 1.27 -13.71 -6.41
CA SER A 133 2.42 -13.05 -7.03
C SER A 133 2.25 -11.54 -6.91
N HIS A 134 3.33 -10.78 -7.06
CA HIS A 134 3.25 -9.31 -7.03
C HIS A 134 4.14 -8.67 -8.09
N LEU A 135 3.70 -7.49 -8.53
CA LEU A 135 4.37 -6.70 -9.54
C LEU A 135 4.26 -5.22 -9.17
N GLN A 136 5.36 -4.51 -9.31
CA GLN A 136 5.44 -3.07 -9.11
C GLN A 136 6.12 -2.43 -10.32
N LEU A 137 5.49 -1.42 -10.91
CA LEU A 137 6.11 -0.51 -11.87
C LEU A 137 6.16 0.89 -11.27
N ASN A 138 7.30 1.56 -11.40
CA ASN A 138 7.47 2.95 -11.00
C ASN A 138 7.94 3.77 -12.19
N PHE A 139 7.36 4.96 -12.31
CA PHE A 139 7.57 5.92 -13.38
C PHE A 139 7.82 7.32 -12.77
N PRO A 140 8.48 8.23 -13.52
CA PRO A 140 8.68 9.59 -13.06
C PRO A 140 7.34 10.32 -12.94
N ILE A 141 7.18 11.11 -11.87
CA ILE A 141 5.95 11.87 -11.62
C ILE A 141 5.63 12.86 -12.75
N SER A 142 6.63 13.26 -13.54
CA SER A 142 6.46 14.14 -14.68
C SER A 142 5.49 13.61 -15.75
N MET A 143 5.25 12.30 -15.81
CA MET A 143 4.23 11.73 -16.71
C MET A 143 2.82 12.25 -16.40
N VAL A 144 2.54 12.66 -15.17
CA VAL A 144 1.23 13.20 -14.77
C VAL A 144 1.00 14.60 -15.34
N TYR A 145 2.06 15.36 -15.66
CA TYR A 145 1.93 16.76 -16.07
C TYR A 145 1.33 16.93 -17.46
N GLU A 146 1.56 15.97 -18.34
CA GLU A 146 1.16 16.02 -19.75
C GLU A 146 0.20 14.88 -20.09
N GLU A 147 -0.73 15.13 -21.00
CA GLU A 147 -1.76 14.16 -21.39
C GLU A 147 -1.17 12.85 -21.93
N ASP A 148 -0.09 12.93 -22.72
CA ASP A 148 0.55 11.75 -23.30
C ASP A 148 1.21 10.86 -22.24
N GLY A 149 1.79 11.46 -21.19
CA GLY A 149 2.34 10.69 -20.07
C GLY A 149 1.24 9.98 -19.27
N ARG A 150 0.08 10.63 -19.08
CA ARG A 150 -1.09 10.00 -18.45
C ARG A 150 -1.65 8.86 -19.30
N LYS A 151 -1.69 9.03 -20.63
CA LYS A 151 -2.10 7.96 -21.56
C LYS A 151 -1.16 6.76 -21.49
N GLU A 152 0.16 6.98 -21.50
CA GLU A 152 1.14 5.90 -21.39
C GLU A 152 1.01 5.15 -20.06
N PHE A 153 0.81 5.85 -18.95
CA PHE A 153 0.55 5.22 -17.65
C PHE A 153 -0.73 4.36 -17.67
N ASN A 154 -1.81 4.87 -18.27
CA ASN A 154 -3.06 4.13 -18.41
C ASN A 154 -2.89 2.90 -19.31
N THR A 155 -2.13 3.00 -20.40
CA THR A 155 -1.82 1.85 -21.26
C THR A 155 -1.10 0.74 -20.48
N TRP A 156 -0.14 1.09 -19.61
CA TRP A 156 0.47 0.09 -18.73
C TRP A 156 -0.52 -0.57 -17.78
N ILE A 157 -1.44 0.21 -17.18
CA ILE A 157 -2.50 -0.34 -16.34
C ILE A 157 -3.35 -1.34 -17.15
N GLU A 158 -3.88 -0.92 -18.29
CA GLU A 158 -4.75 -1.76 -19.15
C GLU A 158 -4.06 -3.06 -19.56
N GLU A 159 -2.79 -2.98 -19.98
CA GLU A 159 -2.03 -4.16 -20.38
C GLU A 159 -1.77 -5.13 -19.22
N LEU A 160 -1.40 -4.62 -18.05
CA LEU A 160 -1.15 -5.47 -16.88
C LEU A 160 -2.45 -6.16 -16.43
N LEU A 161 -3.56 -5.41 -16.35
CA LEU A 161 -4.85 -5.96 -15.96
C LEU A 161 -5.40 -6.95 -17.00
N THR A 162 -5.09 -6.75 -18.29
CA THR A 162 -5.45 -7.70 -19.35
C THR A 162 -4.66 -9.01 -19.25
N GLN A 163 -3.38 -8.95 -18.87
CA GLN A 163 -2.51 -10.14 -18.83
C GLN A 163 -2.70 -10.97 -17.57
N PHE A 164 -2.83 -10.32 -16.41
CA PHE A 164 -2.82 -10.98 -15.11
C PHE A 164 -4.23 -11.15 -14.53
N GLU A 165 -4.44 -12.27 -13.85
CA GLU A 165 -5.61 -12.48 -13.02
C GLU A 165 -5.39 -11.74 -11.68
N VAL A 166 -5.74 -10.45 -11.67
CA VAL A 166 -5.52 -9.58 -10.51
C VAL A 166 -6.46 -9.96 -9.37
N PHE A 167 -5.90 -10.07 -8.17
CA PHE A 167 -6.65 -10.25 -6.92
C PHE A 167 -6.98 -8.88 -6.30
N HIS A 168 -5.98 -8.01 -6.17
CA HIS A 168 -6.16 -6.57 -5.92
C HIS A 168 -4.92 -5.78 -6.32
N GLY A 169 -5.03 -4.46 -6.28
CA GLY A 169 -3.91 -3.55 -6.46
C GLY A 169 -4.38 -2.11 -6.51
N TYR A 170 -3.46 -1.22 -6.83
CA TYR A 170 -3.73 0.19 -7.02
C TYR A 170 -2.65 0.83 -7.88
N ALA A 171 -2.93 2.01 -8.41
CA ALA A 171 -1.93 2.82 -9.11
C ALA A 171 -2.08 4.30 -8.77
N GLY A 172 -0.99 5.05 -8.67
CA GLY A 172 -1.02 6.47 -8.30
C GLY A 172 0.26 6.92 -7.61
N LEU A 173 0.15 7.81 -6.62
CA LEU A 173 1.35 8.42 -5.99
C LEU A 173 2.00 7.48 -4.98
N SER A 174 3.32 7.42 -5.03
CA SER A 174 4.17 6.71 -4.07
C SER A 174 5.49 7.46 -3.88
N ILE A 175 6.36 6.98 -3.00
CA ILE A 175 7.74 7.43 -2.89
C ILE A 175 8.67 6.33 -3.40
N GLN A 176 9.38 6.63 -4.48
CA GLN A 176 10.40 5.74 -4.99
C GLN A 176 11.66 5.84 -4.12
N LEU A 177 11.92 4.78 -3.37
CA LEU A 177 13.16 4.59 -2.61
C LEU A 177 14.21 3.83 -3.45
N PRO A 178 15.48 3.75 -3.01
CA PRO A 178 16.47 2.90 -3.65
C PRO A 178 16.07 1.43 -3.50
N TYR A 179 16.70 0.53 -4.28
CA TYR A 179 16.51 -0.91 -4.03
C TYR A 179 16.95 -1.27 -2.60
N ASP A 180 18.08 -0.73 -2.15
CA ASP A 180 18.50 -0.80 -0.74
C ASP A 180 17.83 0.29 0.10
N ARG A 181 16.50 0.23 0.15
CA ARG A 181 15.59 1.19 0.79
C ARG A 181 15.71 1.30 2.31
N HIS A 182 16.26 0.28 2.99
CA HIS A 182 16.12 0.14 4.45
C HIS A 182 16.53 1.41 5.22
N PRO A 183 17.61 2.13 4.84
CA PRO A 183 17.99 3.37 5.50
C PRO A 183 17.01 4.53 5.30
N TYR A 184 16.09 4.46 4.34
CA TYR A 184 15.23 5.56 3.89
C TYR A 184 13.74 5.33 4.16
N GLN A 185 13.35 4.19 4.73
CA GLN A 185 11.93 3.92 5.05
C GLN A 185 11.35 4.90 6.08
N PHE A 186 12.18 5.47 6.96
CA PHE A 186 11.76 6.54 7.88
C PHE A 186 11.24 7.78 7.13
N TYR A 187 11.79 8.06 5.95
CA TYR A 187 11.40 9.19 5.13
C TYR A 187 10.03 8.94 4.51
N GLU A 188 9.85 7.78 3.88
CA GLU A 188 8.55 7.32 3.36
C GLU A 188 7.48 7.28 4.48
N TYR A 189 7.84 6.82 5.68
CA TYR A 189 6.98 6.88 6.87
C TYR A 189 6.52 8.31 7.17
N GLY A 190 7.45 9.27 7.26
CA GLY A 190 7.12 10.68 7.51
C GLY A 190 6.21 11.28 6.43
N VAL A 191 6.54 11.04 5.16
CA VAL A 191 5.77 11.56 4.02
C VAL A 191 4.34 11.04 4.03
N THR A 192 4.15 9.73 4.17
CA THR A 192 2.82 9.09 4.08
C THR A 192 1.93 9.37 5.28
N ARG A 193 2.49 9.84 6.41
CA ARG A 193 1.72 10.39 7.53
C ARG A 193 1.21 11.81 7.29
N GLN A 194 1.84 12.56 6.38
CA GLN A 194 1.40 13.91 6.01
C GLN A 194 0.51 13.90 4.76
N TYR A 195 0.81 13.03 3.80
CA TYR A 195 0.19 12.96 2.48
C TYR A 195 -0.43 11.59 2.25
N TRP A 196 -1.72 11.44 2.60
CA TRP A 196 -2.42 10.15 2.58
C TRP A 196 -2.70 9.58 1.19
N GLY A 197 -2.60 10.42 0.16
CA GLY A 197 -2.69 9.98 -1.24
C GLY A 197 -1.42 9.31 -1.75
N ILE A 198 -0.32 9.39 -0.99
CA ILE A 198 0.95 8.73 -1.27
C ILE A 198 0.97 7.39 -0.52
N THR A 199 1.18 6.28 -1.23
CA THR A 199 1.25 4.93 -0.64
C THR A 199 2.68 4.55 -0.25
N PRO A 200 2.92 3.89 0.90
CA PRO A 200 4.23 3.39 1.28
C PRO A 200 4.49 2.05 0.58
N ASP A 201 5.17 2.08 -0.55
CA ASP A 201 5.44 0.90 -1.40
C ASP A 201 6.90 0.44 -1.36
N GLY A 202 7.75 1.10 -0.58
CA GLY A 202 9.17 0.76 -0.48
C GLY A 202 9.40 -0.72 -0.20
N ALA A 203 8.64 -1.34 0.71
CA ALA A 203 8.77 -2.73 1.10
C ALA A 203 7.65 -3.66 0.58
N SER A 204 7.16 -3.44 -0.65
CA SER A 204 6.21 -4.37 -1.29
C SER A 204 6.84 -5.74 -1.62
N PHE A 205 7.19 -6.53 -0.61
CA PHE A 205 7.71 -7.89 -0.76
C PHE A 205 6.97 -8.86 0.15
N LEU A 206 6.80 -10.07 -0.39
CA LEU A 206 6.56 -11.35 0.28
C LEU A 206 6.11 -11.29 1.74
N LYS A 207 4.80 -11.45 1.93
CA LYS A 207 4.24 -12.18 3.06
C LYS A 207 2.78 -12.53 2.78
N ARG A 208 2.26 -13.60 3.38
CA ARG A 208 0.97 -14.26 3.04
C ARG A 208 -0.27 -13.40 3.35
N ASP A 209 -0.06 -12.13 3.60
CA ASP A 209 -0.87 -11.27 4.47
C ASP A 209 -1.79 -10.35 3.66
N TRP A 210 -1.48 -10.10 2.39
CA TRP A 210 -2.34 -9.35 1.46
C TRP A 210 -3.31 -10.25 0.69
N TYR A 211 -3.55 -11.47 1.16
CA TYR A 211 -4.35 -12.49 0.46
C TYR A 211 -5.83 -12.48 0.83
N GLU A 212 -6.23 -11.60 1.77
CA GLU A 212 -7.60 -11.58 2.29
C GLU A 212 -8.44 -10.42 1.74
N GLY A 213 -7.78 -9.33 1.34
CA GLY A 213 -8.45 -8.11 0.91
C GLY A 213 -7.49 -7.09 0.34
N ILE A 214 -8.02 -5.93 -0.04
CA ILE A 214 -7.22 -4.86 -0.61
C ILE A 214 -6.33 -4.23 0.46
N ARG A 215 -5.08 -3.94 0.07
CA ARG A 215 -4.08 -3.31 0.94
C ARG A 215 -4.28 -1.80 1.10
N SER A 216 -4.76 -1.13 0.05
CA SER A 216 -4.96 0.33 0.05
C SER A 216 -5.83 0.75 -1.13
N ILE A 217 -6.09 2.05 -1.20
CA ILE A 217 -6.64 2.77 -2.35
C ILE A 217 -5.62 3.82 -2.81
N ASN A 218 -5.63 4.14 -4.10
CA ASN A 218 -4.87 5.24 -4.71
C ASN A 218 -5.66 5.80 -5.91
N TRP A 219 -5.01 6.61 -6.76
CA TRP A 219 -5.64 7.25 -7.93
C TRP A 219 -6.47 6.25 -8.76
N TYR A 220 -5.91 5.07 -9.00
CA TYR A 220 -6.60 3.87 -9.43
C TYR A 220 -6.64 2.86 -8.30
N THR A 221 -7.78 2.18 -8.16
CA THR A 221 -7.94 1.03 -7.25
C THR A 221 -8.48 -0.17 -8.05
N PHE A 222 -7.86 -1.33 -7.86
CA PHE A 222 -8.16 -2.55 -8.59
C PHE A 222 -8.77 -3.61 -7.67
N ILE A 223 -9.95 -4.10 -8.03
CA ILE A 223 -10.70 -5.09 -7.27
C ILE A 223 -10.88 -6.33 -8.13
N GLY A 224 -10.11 -7.37 -7.82
CA GLY A 224 -10.16 -8.64 -8.53
C GLY A 224 -11.48 -9.38 -8.36
N LYS A 225 -11.70 -10.36 -9.23
CA LYS A 225 -12.92 -11.17 -9.28
C LYS A 225 -13.32 -11.75 -7.91
N ASN A 226 -12.35 -12.19 -7.11
CA ASN A 226 -12.58 -12.79 -5.79
C ASN A 226 -13.17 -11.83 -4.76
N LEU A 227 -12.97 -10.51 -4.94
CA LEU A 227 -13.45 -9.48 -4.03
C LEU A 227 -14.67 -8.73 -4.61
N LYS A 228 -14.83 -8.77 -5.94
CA LYS A 228 -15.84 -8.01 -6.68
C LYS A 228 -17.26 -8.20 -6.17
N ASP A 229 -17.71 -9.43 -5.93
CA ASP A 229 -19.08 -9.68 -5.48
C ASP A 229 -19.35 -9.07 -4.09
N LYS A 230 -18.37 -9.15 -3.18
CA LYS A 230 -18.46 -8.53 -1.84
C LYS A 230 -18.46 -7.00 -1.95
N PHE A 231 -17.74 -6.44 -2.91
CA PHE A 231 -17.71 -5.01 -3.18
C PHE A 231 -19.03 -4.47 -3.75
N ILE A 232 -19.62 -5.12 -4.78
CA ILE A 232 -20.82 -4.58 -5.45
C ILE A 232 -22.11 -4.86 -4.68
N ASN A 233 -22.19 -6.00 -3.97
CA ASN A 233 -23.42 -6.42 -3.28
C ASN A 233 -23.55 -5.83 -1.87
N GLN A 234 -22.69 -4.88 -1.49
CA GLN A 234 -22.78 -4.22 -0.20
C GLN A 234 -24.00 -3.28 -0.13
N PRO A 235 -24.60 -3.08 1.07
CA PRO A 235 -25.68 -2.13 1.24
C PRO A 235 -25.29 -0.72 0.78
N PHE A 236 -26.23 -0.05 0.09
CA PHE A 236 -26.08 1.34 -0.36
C PHE A 236 -24.92 1.58 -1.35
N TYR A 237 -24.44 0.55 -2.05
CA TYR A 237 -23.37 0.67 -3.06
C TYR A 237 -23.61 1.82 -4.04
N GLU A 238 -24.71 1.76 -4.80
CA GLU A 238 -25.05 2.78 -5.81
C GLU A 238 -25.22 4.19 -5.20
N THR A 239 -25.88 4.28 -4.04
CA THR A 239 -26.07 5.55 -3.33
C THR A 239 -24.74 6.14 -2.87
N THR A 240 -23.81 5.30 -2.43
CA THR A 240 -22.46 5.72 -2.01
C THR A 240 -21.67 6.22 -3.21
N LEU A 241 -21.72 5.50 -4.33
CA LEU A 241 -21.05 5.87 -5.58
C LEU A 241 -21.50 7.25 -6.08
N MET A 242 -22.80 7.57 -5.99
CA MET A 242 -23.36 8.86 -6.42
C MET A 242 -22.80 10.08 -5.69
N ASN A 243 -22.12 9.93 -4.54
CA ASN A 243 -21.50 11.07 -3.85
C ASN A 243 -20.25 11.60 -4.56
N ALA A 244 -19.59 10.79 -5.40
CA ALA A 244 -18.40 11.18 -6.15
C ALA A 244 -18.62 10.92 -7.66
N PRO A 245 -19.28 11.85 -8.38
CA PRO A 245 -19.60 11.67 -9.80
C PRO A 245 -18.37 11.74 -10.73
N ASP A 246 -17.20 12.15 -10.23
CA ASP A 246 -15.92 12.15 -10.94
C ASP A 246 -15.20 10.79 -10.91
N LEU A 247 -15.81 9.76 -10.32
CA LEU A 247 -15.31 8.40 -10.37
C LEU A 247 -15.60 7.75 -11.72
N GLU A 248 -14.57 7.21 -12.35
CA GLU A 248 -14.74 6.34 -13.53
C GLU A 248 -14.61 4.88 -13.09
N LEU A 249 -15.63 4.08 -13.43
CA LEU A 249 -15.66 2.64 -13.15
C LEU A 249 -15.60 1.88 -14.48
N THR A 250 -14.59 1.03 -14.63
CA THR A 250 -14.44 0.13 -15.77
C THR A 250 -14.16 -1.30 -15.30
N GLU A 251 -14.23 -2.27 -16.20
CA GLU A 251 -13.89 -3.67 -15.90
C GLU A 251 -12.94 -4.19 -16.97
N ILE A 252 -11.80 -4.75 -16.55
CA ILE A 252 -10.78 -5.33 -17.41
C ILE A 252 -10.46 -6.72 -16.86
N ASN A 253 -10.62 -7.76 -17.67
CA ASN A 253 -10.32 -9.15 -17.29
C ASN A 253 -10.94 -9.58 -15.94
N SER A 254 -12.23 -9.26 -15.72
CA SER A 254 -12.94 -9.50 -14.45
C SER A 254 -12.42 -8.73 -13.22
N CYS A 255 -11.49 -7.80 -13.40
CA CYS A 255 -11.05 -6.85 -12.38
C CYS A 255 -11.81 -5.53 -12.56
N MET A 256 -12.48 -5.08 -11.51
CA MET A 256 -13.03 -3.71 -11.51
C MET A 256 -11.90 -2.72 -11.30
N VAL A 257 -11.96 -1.63 -12.05
CA VAL A 257 -11.02 -0.52 -12.02
C VAL A 257 -11.80 0.72 -11.63
N ILE A 258 -11.35 1.38 -10.56
CA ILE A 258 -11.93 2.63 -10.08
C ILE A 258 -10.87 3.71 -10.21
N LYS A 259 -11.11 4.71 -11.04
CA LYS A 259 -10.25 5.90 -11.19
C LYS A 259 -10.88 7.08 -10.45
N THR A 260 -10.09 7.74 -9.61
CA THR A 260 -10.52 8.86 -8.75
C THR A 260 -10.15 10.21 -9.38
N GLY A 261 -10.98 10.67 -10.32
CA GLY A 261 -10.77 11.93 -11.04
C GLY A 261 -9.59 11.92 -12.03
N GLU A 262 -9.34 13.06 -12.67
CA GLU A 262 -8.37 13.15 -13.78
C GLU A 262 -6.89 13.14 -13.38
N LEU A 263 -6.59 13.47 -12.12
CA LEU A 263 -5.23 13.54 -11.60
C LEU A 263 -5.18 12.95 -10.20
N PRO A 264 -4.06 12.31 -9.83
CA PRO A 264 -3.88 11.80 -8.48
C PRO A 264 -3.90 12.95 -7.45
N ARG A 265 -4.39 12.67 -6.25
CA ARG A 265 -4.49 13.68 -5.17
C ARG A 265 -3.50 13.37 -4.05
N LEU A 266 -2.74 14.36 -3.60
CA LEU A 266 -1.75 14.21 -2.51
C LEU A 266 -2.38 13.83 -1.16
N GLY A 267 -3.60 14.27 -0.88
CA GLY A 267 -4.29 13.98 0.38
C GLY A 267 -3.55 14.54 1.60
N ASN A 268 -3.13 15.80 1.58
CA ASN A 268 -2.49 16.42 2.75
C ASN A 268 -3.46 16.45 3.93
N LYS A 269 -3.11 15.79 5.03
CA LYS A 269 -4.00 15.63 6.20
C LYS A 269 -4.43 16.92 6.87
N ASN A 270 -3.67 18.00 6.68
CA ASN A 270 -3.95 19.33 7.23
C ASN A 270 -4.90 20.15 6.32
N LYS A 271 -5.29 19.61 5.17
CA LYS A 271 -6.27 20.20 4.25
C LYS A 271 -7.54 19.34 4.22
N SER A 272 -8.59 19.86 3.61
CA SER A 272 -9.78 19.05 3.35
C SER A 272 -9.44 17.84 2.49
N LEU A 273 -9.97 16.68 2.85
CA LEU A 273 -9.74 15.42 2.17
C LEU A 273 -10.44 15.41 0.79
N PRO A 274 -9.84 14.78 -0.23
CA PRO A 274 -10.51 14.55 -1.50
C PRO A 274 -11.74 13.66 -1.33
N LEU A 275 -12.89 14.13 -1.80
CA LEU A 275 -14.17 13.41 -1.66
C LEU A 275 -14.12 12.04 -2.35
N SER A 276 -13.52 11.96 -3.54
CA SER A 276 -13.40 10.72 -4.30
C SER A 276 -12.64 9.63 -3.54
N TYR A 277 -11.55 9.97 -2.84
CA TYR A 277 -10.81 9.02 -2.00
C TYR A 277 -11.62 8.57 -0.77
N VAL A 278 -12.36 9.48 -0.14
CA VAL A 278 -13.26 9.15 0.99
C VAL A 278 -14.38 8.21 0.54
N VAL A 279 -15.00 8.47 -0.63
CA VAL A 279 -16.05 7.62 -1.20
C VAL A 279 -15.52 6.26 -1.62
N VAL A 280 -14.39 6.19 -2.34
CA VAL A 280 -13.78 4.91 -2.71
C VAL A 280 -13.38 4.11 -1.49
N ASN A 281 -12.79 4.74 -0.47
CA ASN A 281 -12.49 4.05 0.78
C ASN A 281 -13.75 3.51 1.46
N GLN A 282 -14.83 4.29 1.51
CA GLN A 282 -16.10 3.85 2.08
C GLN A 282 -16.67 2.63 1.35
N LEU A 283 -16.60 2.59 0.03
CA LEU A 283 -16.97 1.42 -0.79
C LEU A 283 -16.02 0.24 -0.54
N CYS A 284 -14.73 0.51 -0.40
CA CYS A 284 -13.72 -0.52 -0.22
C CYS A 284 -13.70 -1.12 1.19
N LYS A 285 -14.35 -0.52 2.20
CA LYS A 285 -14.45 -1.09 3.57
C LYS A 285 -14.88 -2.56 3.57
N ALA A 286 -15.77 -2.96 2.67
CA ALA A 286 -16.24 -4.34 2.55
C ALA A 286 -15.14 -5.32 2.11
N VAL A 287 -14.15 -4.88 1.33
CA VAL A 287 -13.12 -5.74 0.71
C VAL A 287 -11.70 -5.42 1.18
N ARG A 288 -11.53 -4.45 2.07
CA ARG A 288 -10.27 -4.09 2.70
C ARG A 288 -9.84 -5.20 3.66
N THR A 289 -8.52 -5.45 3.73
CA THR A 289 -7.94 -6.29 4.77
C THR A 289 -8.34 -5.76 6.15
N ASP A 290 -8.94 -6.58 7.01
CA ASP A 290 -9.45 -6.10 8.29
C ASP A 290 -8.30 -5.91 9.30
N MET A 291 -7.47 -6.94 9.47
CA MET A 291 -6.23 -6.89 10.25
C MET A 291 -5.02 -7.22 9.36
N PRO A 292 -4.08 -6.28 9.20
CA PRO A 292 -2.79 -6.58 8.57
C PRO A 292 -1.99 -7.56 9.43
N SER A 293 -1.43 -8.59 8.81
CA SER A 293 -0.46 -9.50 9.46
C SER A 293 1.01 -9.16 9.14
N ASP A 294 1.26 -8.06 8.41
CA ASP A 294 2.62 -7.53 8.20
C ASP A 294 2.73 -6.01 8.39
N ALA A 295 3.91 -5.61 8.86
CA ALA A 295 4.37 -4.23 8.80
C ALA A 295 4.59 -3.83 7.32
N MET A 296 4.26 -2.59 6.97
CA MET A 296 4.55 -2.07 5.61
C MET A 296 6.04 -1.79 5.39
N HIS A 297 6.88 -1.88 6.43
CA HIS A 297 8.31 -1.60 6.40
C HIS A 297 9.14 -2.75 7.00
N THR A 298 10.35 -2.94 6.50
CA THR A 298 11.24 -4.07 6.86
C THR A 298 12.47 -3.64 7.68
N ALA A 299 12.79 -2.34 7.72
CA ALA A 299 13.99 -1.82 8.36
C ALA A 299 13.97 -1.91 9.90
N TYR A 300 15.16 -1.97 10.50
CA TYR A 300 15.36 -2.13 11.96
C TYR A 300 15.68 -0.82 12.70
N ARG A 301 15.87 0.32 12.00
CA ARG A 301 16.31 1.58 12.62
C ARG A 301 15.45 2.76 12.17
N GLY A 302 14.96 3.52 13.15
CA GLY A 302 14.15 4.73 12.94
C GLY A 302 12.64 4.47 12.91
N PRO A 303 11.83 5.54 12.81
CA PRO A 303 10.38 5.47 12.68
C PRO A 303 9.95 4.60 11.48
N ARG A 304 8.96 3.73 11.66
CA ARG A 304 8.44 2.81 10.63
C ARG A 304 7.05 2.33 10.99
N TYR A 305 6.27 1.90 9.99
CA TYR A 305 4.97 1.27 10.21
C TYR A 305 5.09 -0.02 11.04
N SER A 306 4.55 0.00 12.25
CA SER A 306 4.22 -1.16 13.08
C SER A 306 2.94 -1.87 12.58
N LEU A 307 2.61 -3.08 13.04
CA LEU A 307 1.35 -3.75 12.62
C LEU A 307 0.13 -2.92 13.02
N SER A 308 0.13 -2.40 14.25
CA SER A 308 -0.91 -1.48 14.73
C SER A 308 -1.03 -0.21 13.87
N GLN A 309 0.09 0.35 13.41
CA GLN A 309 0.09 1.53 12.54
C GLN A 309 -0.43 1.22 11.14
N VAL A 310 -0.16 0.03 10.60
CA VAL A 310 -0.76 -0.40 9.33
C VAL A 310 -2.28 -0.46 9.46
N TYR A 311 -2.81 -0.99 10.58
CA TYR A 311 -4.25 -1.03 10.84
C TYR A 311 -4.90 0.36 10.78
N TYR A 312 -4.25 1.37 11.34
CA TYR A 312 -4.72 2.76 11.30
C TYR A 312 -4.56 3.39 9.91
N TRP A 313 -3.44 3.11 9.23
CA TRP A 313 -3.16 3.69 7.92
C TRP A 313 -4.10 3.21 6.82
N ILE A 314 -4.48 1.92 6.82
CA ILE A 314 -5.48 1.43 5.85
C ILE A 314 -6.87 2.03 6.09
N ARG A 315 -7.09 2.63 7.26
CA ARG A 315 -8.30 3.35 7.69
C ARG A 315 -8.15 4.88 7.62
N ARG A 316 -7.06 5.42 7.06
CA ARG A 316 -6.81 6.87 7.02
C ARG A 316 -7.93 7.68 6.35
N TRP A 317 -8.66 7.06 5.42
CA TRP A 317 -9.77 7.68 4.70
C TRP A 317 -11.15 7.40 5.31
N ASP A 318 -11.21 6.72 6.46
CA ASP A 318 -12.47 6.38 7.13
C ASP A 318 -13.19 7.66 7.60
N ASN A 319 -14.51 7.73 7.39
CA ASN A 319 -15.32 8.87 7.75
C ASN A 319 -16.71 8.44 8.22
N ALA A 320 -17.12 8.89 9.41
CA ALA A 320 -18.38 8.49 10.05
C ALA A 320 -19.60 9.32 9.60
N ASN A 321 -19.43 10.30 8.70
CA ASN A 321 -20.50 11.14 8.20
C ASN A 321 -21.35 10.49 7.10
N PHE A 322 -21.11 9.23 6.76
CA PHE A 322 -22.00 8.47 5.88
C PHE A 322 -23.26 7.99 6.63
N SER A 323 -24.42 8.17 6.02
CA SER A 323 -25.70 7.61 6.49
C SER A 323 -26.44 6.98 5.32
N LYS A 324 -26.65 5.66 5.37
CA LYS A 324 -27.29 4.90 4.27
C LYS A 324 -26.64 5.19 2.90
N GLY A 325 -25.31 5.29 2.88
CA GLY A 325 -24.52 5.60 1.69
C GLY A 325 -24.50 7.07 1.27
N ILE A 326 -25.22 7.98 1.94
CA ILE A 326 -25.15 9.42 1.61
C ILE A 326 -24.11 10.08 2.51
N PHE A 327 -23.22 10.88 1.95
CA PHE A 327 -22.21 11.63 2.68
C PHE A 327 -22.76 12.97 3.19
N ASP A 328 -22.66 13.23 4.49
CA ASP A 328 -23.00 14.51 5.10
C ASP A 328 -21.77 15.43 5.16
N PHE A 329 -21.72 16.44 4.27
CA PHE A 329 -20.62 17.40 4.20
C PHE A 329 -20.53 18.34 5.41
N ASP A 330 -21.60 18.50 6.16
CA ASP A 330 -21.65 19.34 7.37
C ASP A 330 -21.63 18.48 8.65
N GLY A 331 -21.51 17.16 8.49
CA GLY A 331 -21.42 16.21 9.58
C GLY A 331 -20.15 16.40 10.41
N ILE A 332 -20.29 16.19 11.72
CA ILE A 332 -19.20 16.36 12.70
C ILE A 332 -18.81 15.05 13.39
N LYS A 333 -19.17 13.90 12.82
CA LYS A 333 -18.88 12.59 13.42
C LYS A 333 -17.45 12.19 13.11
N GLU A 334 -16.76 11.68 14.12
CA GLU A 334 -15.44 11.06 13.95
C GLU A 334 -15.58 9.56 13.87
N ASP A 335 -14.82 8.93 12.96
CA ASP A 335 -14.69 7.47 12.96
C ASP A 335 -13.73 7.08 14.10
N LEU A 336 -14.20 6.22 15.00
CA LEU A 336 -13.47 5.83 16.20
C LEU A 336 -12.92 4.42 16.01
N LEU A 337 -11.60 4.28 16.18
CA LEU A 337 -10.85 3.06 15.97
C LEU A 337 -10.40 2.48 17.31
N GLN A 338 -10.11 1.18 17.30
CA GLN A 338 -9.57 0.48 18.46
C GLN A 338 -8.25 1.12 18.91
N ILE A 339 -8.04 1.21 20.23
CA ILE A 339 -6.73 1.61 20.77
C ILE A 339 -5.85 0.37 20.75
N LEU A 340 -4.81 0.41 19.93
CA LEU A 340 -3.87 -0.67 19.70
C LEU A 340 -2.48 -0.28 20.17
N GLY A 341 -1.68 -1.28 20.54
CA GLY A 341 -0.26 -1.15 20.80
C GLY A 341 0.44 -2.47 20.60
N GLU A 342 1.76 -2.46 20.48
CA GLU A 342 2.56 -3.67 20.33
C GLU A 342 3.94 -3.43 20.93
N TYR A 343 4.61 -4.50 21.33
CA TYR A 343 6.03 -4.40 21.68
C TYR A 343 6.84 -3.97 20.44
N GLY A 344 7.73 -2.99 20.59
CA GLY A 344 8.58 -2.56 19.48
C GLY A 344 8.71 -1.05 19.29
N ASN A 345 8.18 -0.50 18.20
CA ASN A 345 8.48 0.84 17.68
C ASN A 345 7.79 2.01 18.46
N GLU A 346 7.38 3.08 17.76
CA GLU A 346 6.93 4.37 18.34
C GLU A 346 5.71 4.27 19.29
N ASP A 347 4.97 3.15 19.28
CA ASP A 347 3.76 2.91 20.08
C ASP A 347 3.94 1.80 21.15
N ARG A 348 5.17 1.57 21.61
CA ARG A 348 5.52 0.48 22.54
C ARG A 348 5.13 0.69 23.99
N ILE A 349 4.72 1.91 24.37
CA ILE A 349 4.38 2.25 25.75
C ILE A 349 2.88 2.18 25.93
N VAL A 350 2.45 1.43 26.95
CA VAL A 350 1.04 1.30 27.33
C VAL A 350 0.48 2.68 27.67
N PRO A 351 -0.47 3.22 26.89
CA PRO A 351 -0.96 4.58 27.07
C PRO A 351 -1.92 4.72 28.27
N TYR A 352 -2.60 3.63 28.64
CA TYR A 352 -3.64 3.61 29.67
C TYR A 352 -3.59 2.30 30.46
N SER A 353 -3.73 2.39 31.79
CA SER A 353 -3.90 1.20 32.62
C SER A 353 -5.27 0.57 32.40
N GLY A 354 -5.32 -0.75 32.32
CA GLY A 354 -6.57 -1.47 32.08
C GLY A 354 -6.36 -2.88 31.54
N VAL A 355 -7.43 -3.49 31.05
CA VAL A 355 -7.37 -4.83 30.46
C VAL A 355 -7.18 -4.72 28.95
N TRP A 356 -6.23 -5.50 28.44
CA TRP A 356 -5.87 -5.60 27.03
C TRP A 356 -6.00 -7.06 26.57
N THR A 357 -6.31 -7.25 25.29
CA THR A 357 -6.44 -8.57 24.68
C THR A 357 -5.68 -8.63 23.36
N PRO A 358 -5.14 -9.78 22.94
CA PRO A 358 -4.60 -9.96 21.60
C PRO A 358 -5.63 -9.60 20.54
N PHE A 359 -5.20 -8.87 19.52
CA PHE A 359 -6.06 -8.34 18.47
C PHE A 359 -5.96 -9.16 17.18
N ASP A 360 -4.77 -9.67 16.89
CA ASP A 360 -4.42 -10.43 15.70
C ASP A 360 -4.65 -11.95 15.83
N PHE A 361 -5.04 -12.42 17.02
CA PHE A 361 -5.49 -13.78 17.28
C PHE A 361 -6.35 -13.86 18.55
N VAL A 362 -6.96 -15.02 18.80
CA VAL A 362 -7.68 -15.30 20.05
C VAL A 362 -6.65 -15.69 21.11
N GLY A 363 -6.47 -14.85 22.13
CA GLY A 363 -5.57 -15.12 23.24
C GLY A 363 -6.12 -14.59 24.57
N ILE A 364 -5.30 -14.71 25.61
CA ILE A 364 -5.68 -14.44 27.00
C ILE A 364 -5.56 -12.94 27.29
N GLU A 365 -6.58 -12.41 27.96
CA GLU A 365 -6.61 -11.02 28.41
C GLU A 365 -5.58 -10.75 29.53
N GLN A 366 -4.93 -9.59 29.49
CA GLN A 366 -3.95 -9.19 30.47
C GLN A 366 -4.22 -7.77 30.99
N HIS A 367 -4.03 -7.57 32.29
CA HIS A 367 -4.01 -6.22 32.86
C HIS A 367 -2.64 -5.60 32.61
N LEU A 368 -2.62 -4.45 31.94
CA LEU A 368 -1.41 -3.69 31.67
C LEU A 368 -1.47 -2.34 32.38
N THR A 369 -0.33 -1.86 32.86
CA THR A 369 -0.20 -0.58 33.58
C THR A 369 0.35 0.51 32.67
N GLN A 370 -0.24 1.71 32.70
CA GLN A 370 0.25 2.87 31.96
C GLN A 370 1.75 3.11 32.22
N GLY A 371 2.50 3.37 31.15
CA GLY A 371 3.93 3.67 31.21
C GLY A 371 4.86 2.45 31.14
N GLN A 372 4.34 1.22 31.25
CA GLN A 372 5.13 0.03 30.95
C GLN A 372 5.23 -0.21 29.44
N GLU A 373 6.19 -1.04 29.02
CA GLU A 373 6.23 -1.53 27.64
C GLU A 373 5.17 -2.62 27.43
N PHE A 374 4.55 -2.65 26.25
CA PHE A 374 3.68 -3.77 25.87
C PHE A 374 4.45 -5.10 25.96
N PRO A 375 3.84 -6.18 26.48
CA PRO A 375 4.46 -7.50 26.39
C PRO A 375 4.70 -7.89 24.93
N GLU A 376 5.84 -8.53 24.65
CA GLU A 376 6.18 -9.00 23.31
C GLU A 376 5.19 -10.05 22.83
N GLU A 377 4.85 -11.00 23.71
CA GLU A 377 3.98 -12.12 23.38
C GLU A 377 2.74 -12.12 24.27
N ALA A 378 1.65 -12.65 23.71
CA ALA A 378 0.46 -12.99 24.49
C ALA A 378 0.26 -14.50 24.51
N GLU A 379 -0.22 -14.99 25.65
CA GLU A 379 -0.57 -16.39 25.84
C GLU A 379 -1.89 -16.71 25.13
N TYR A 380 -2.00 -17.92 24.61
CA TYR A 380 -3.22 -18.49 24.08
C TYR A 380 -3.34 -19.95 24.53
N ASP A 381 -4.59 -20.42 24.64
CA ASP A 381 -4.91 -21.80 24.98
C ASP A 381 -5.06 -22.61 23.69
N TRP A 382 -4.36 -23.73 23.63
CA TRP A 382 -4.64 -24.77 22.64
C TRP A 382 -6.00 -25.40 22.98
N ASP A 383 -6.76 -25.88 21.99
CA ASP A 383 -8.06 -26.56 22.24
C ASP A 383 -7.97 -27.83 23.13
N ASN A 384 -6.79 -28.17 23.63
CA ASN A 384 -6.47 -29.26 24.56
C ASN A 384 -6.11 -28.79 25.99
N GLY A 385 -6.11 -27.48 26.30
CA GLY A 385 -5.78 -26.92 27.61
C GLY A 385 -4.28 -26.61 27.84
N GLU A 386 -3.44 -26.74 26.82
CA GLU A 386 -2.02 -26.36 26.87
C GLU A 386 -1.86 -24.86 26.56
N LEU A 387 -0.99 -24.16 27.28
CA LEU A 387 -0.69 -22.76 27.03
C LEU A 387 0.57 -22.62 26.17
N ASP A 388 0.51 -21.74 25.17
CA ASP A 388 1.66 -21.31 24.37
C ASP A 388 1.59 -19.79 24.17
N SER A 389 2.66 -19.18 23.68
CA SER A 389 2.75 -17.74 23.47
C SER A 389 3.31 -17.40 22.09
N LYS A 390 2.88 -16.24 21.55
CA LYS A 390 3.42 -15.70 20.30
C LYS A 390 3.30 -14.18 20.25
N PRO A 391 4.06 -13.49 19.38
CA PRO A 391 3.99 -12.04 19.26
C PRO A 391 2.57 -11.54 19.02
N ALA A 392 2.19 -10.44 19.67
CA ALA A 392 0.82 -9.94 19.67
C ALA A 392 0.71 -8.43 19.44
N VAL A 393 -0.34 -8.05 18.72
CA VAL A 393 -0.87 -6.68 18.74
C VAL A 393 -1.94 -6.62 19.84
N TRP A 394 -1.78 -5.73 20.79
CA TRP A 394 -2.68 -5.57 21.93
C TRP A 394 -3.79 -4.58 21.63
N LYS A 395 -5.04 -4.93 21.95
CA LYS A 395 -6.21 -4.05 21.90
C LYS A 395 -6.72 -3.78 23.31
N LEU A 396 -6.96 -2.51 23.64
CA LEU A 396 -7.57 -2.10 24.90
C LEU A 396 -9.05 -2.50 24.93
N ILE A 397 -9.49 -3.18 25.98
CA ILE A 397 -10.90 -3.59 26.16
C ILE A 397 -11.58 -2.94 27.35
N SER A 398 -10.82 -2.53 28.37
CA SER A 398 -11.32 -1.74 29.48
C SER A 398 -10.21 -0.90 30.09
N ARG A 399 -10.58 0.22 30.73
CA ARG A 399 -9.65 1.10 31.43
C ARG A 399 -9.97 1.15 32.91
N ASP A 400 -8.91 1.21 33.73
CA ASP A 400 -9.06 1.34 35.18
C ASP A 400 -9.78 2.65 35.57
N ASP A 401 -9.62 3.70 34.77
CA ASP A 401 -10.28 5.00 34.97
C ASP A 401 -11.69 5.10 34.36
N GLY A 402 -12.20 4.02 33.75
CA GLY A 402 -13.51 4.00 33.10
C GLY A 402 -13.61 4.83 31.81
N GLY A 403 -12.50 5.27 31.23
CA GLY A 403 -12.48 6.03 29.98
C GLY A 403 -12.87 5.20 28.74
N VAL A 404 -12.84 5.85 27.57
CA VAL A 404 -13.15 5.19 26.28
C VAL A 404 -12.01 4.30 25.80
N VAL A 405 -12.37 3.21 25.10
CA VAL A 405 -11.43 2.21 24.55
C VAL A 405 -11.24 2.32 23.04
N VAL A 406 -11.77 3.39 22.45
CA VAL A 406 -11.63 3.76 21.05
C VAL A 406 -11.24 5.23 20.94
N LEU A 407 -10.52 5.60 19.87
CA LEU A 407 -10.07 6.97 19.61
C LEU A 407 -10.21 7.32 18.13
N PRO A 408 -10.25 8.62 17.77
CA PRO A 408 -10.08 9.05 16.40
C PRO A 408 -8.81 8.45 15.79
N ASN A 409 -8.79 8.23 14.48
CA ASN A 409 -7.62 7.72 13.79
C ASN A 409 -6.37 8.58 14.12
N PRO A 410 -5.26 7.99 14.62
CA PRO A 410 -4.06 8.75 15.02
C PRO A 410 -3.19 9.25 13.86
N PHE A 411 -3.59 9.04 12.61
CA PHE A 411 -2.86 9.48 11.42
C PHE A 411 -3.09 10.94 11.06
#